data_AF-A0A382EN55-F1
#
_entry.id   AF-A0A382EN55-F1
#
_cell.length_a   1.000
_cell.length_b   1.000
_cell.length_c   1.000
_cell.angle_alpha   90.00
_cell.angle_beta   90.00
_cell.angle_gamma   90.00
#
_symmetry.space_group_name_H-M   'P 1'
#
loop_
_entity.id
_entity.type
_entity.pdbx_description
1 polymer ?
#
loop_
_entity_poly.entity_id
_entity_poly.type
_entity_poly.pdbx_seq_one_letter_code
_entity_poly.pdbx_strand_id
1 'polypeptide(L)'
;MDKLLDPPHRTAVLQNALSKRILVLDGAMGTMIQSYGFSEKDFQGEIYRDHSVPLHGANDLLSVTQPDTIYEIHRAYLDAGSDIIETNTFNAQAISLADYGLEDEAYRINMAATAVARKAADEATISTP
;
A
#
# COMPACT_ATOMS: atom_id res chain seq x y z
N MET A 1 -10.93 21.18 6.48
CA MET A 1 -10.77 20.18 5.40
C MET A 1 -9.29 20.13 5.09
N ASP A 2 -8.68 18.95 5.13
CA ASP A 2 -7.28 18.77 4.76
C ASP A 2 -7.08 19.29 3.33
N LYS A 3 -6.18 20.28 3.15
CA LYS A 3 -5.93 20.90 1.84
C LYS A 3 -5.38 19.87 0.84
N LEU A 4 -4.79 18.78 1.33
CA LEU A 4 -4.37 17.64 0.52
C LEU A 4 -5.54 16.75 0.08
N LEU A 5 -6.80 17.08 0.37
CA LEU A 5 -7.96 16.40 -0.24
C LEU A 5 -8.57 17.20 -1.41
N ASP A 6 -8.14 18.44 -1.61
CA ASP A 6 -8.54 19.27 -2.74
C ASP A 6 -7.69 18.93 -3.98
N PRO A 7 -8.28 18.38 -5.07
CA PRO A 7 -7.51 17.94 -6.24
C PRO A 7 -6.66 19.04 -6.90
N PRO A 8 -7.20 20.25 -7.21
CA PRO A 8 -6.40 21.33 -7.77
C PRO A 8 -5.21 21.72 -6.90
N HIS A 9 -5.41 21.81 -5.58
CA HIS A 9 -4.33 22.13 -4.65
C HIS A 9 -3.22 21.07 -4.65
N ARG A 10 -3.57 19.78 -4.53
CA ARG A 10 -2.59 18.68 -4.57
C ARG A 10 -1.79 18.67 -5.87
N THR A 11 -2.45 18.84 -7.01
CA THR A 11 -1.76 18.87 -8.31
C THR A 11 -0.78 20.04 -8.38
N ALA A 12 -1.17 21.23 -7.89
CA ALA A 12 -0.28 22.38 -7.85
C ALA A 12 0.92 22.15 -6.92
N VAL A 13 0.73 21.51 -5.76
CA VAL A 13 1.82 21.16 -4.83
C VAL A 13 2.81 20.21 -5.52
N LEU A 14 2.32 19.15 -6.17
CA LEU A 14 3.16 18.20 -6.90
C LEU A 14 3.92 18.88 -8.05
N GLN A 15 3.25 19.67 -8.89
CA GLN A 15 3.88 20.40 -10.00
C GLN A 15 4.97 21.38 -9.53
N ASN A 16 4.71 22.08 -8.42
CA ASN A 16 5.68 22.98 -7.82
C ASN A 16 6.88 22.25 -7.21
N ALA A 17 6.71 21.03 -6.70
CA ALA A 17 7.82 20.20 -6.24
C ALA A 17 8.66 19.70 -7.42
N LEU A 18 8.01 19.19 -8.46
CA LEU A 18 8.64 18.71 -9.70
C LEU A 18 9.42 19.80 -10.45
N SER A 19 9.00 21.07 -10.38
CA SER A 19 9.71 22.18 -11.02
C SER A 19 11.00 22.59 -10.28
N LYS A 20 11.17 22.15 -9.03
CA LYS A 20 12.30 22.55 -8.16
C LYS A 20 13.34 21.45 -8.00
N ARG A 21 12.93 20.19 -8.06
CA ARG A 21 13.81 19.03 -7.86
C ARG A 21 13.23 17.77 -8.50
N ILE A 22 14.09 16.78 -8.69
CA ILE A 22 13.66 15.42 -9.02
C ILE A 22 12.94 14.84 -7.80
N LEU A 23 11.79 14.22 -8.04
CA LEU A 23 11.06 13.44 -7.03
C LEU A 23 11.38 11.96 -7.21
N VAL A 24 11.56 11.27 -6.10
CA VAL A 24 11.88 9.84 -6.06
C VAL A 24 10.64 9.03 -5.73
N LEU A 25 10.29 8.08 -6.61
CA LEU A 25 9.29 7.06 -6.34
C LEU A 25 9.91 5.94 -5.50
N ASP A 26 9.09 5.22 -4.73
CA ASP A 26 9.53 4.09 -3.94
C ASP A 26 9.97 2.88 -4.78
N GLY A 27 10.46 1.87 -4.08
CA GLY A 27 10.94 0.63 -4.68
C GLY A 27 9.90 -0.48 -4.69
N ALA A 28 10.36 -1.69 -5.02
CA ALA A 28 9.49 -2.85 -5.17
C ALA A 28 8.89 -3.35 -3.84
N MET A 29 7.59 -3.10 -3.65
CA MET A 29 6.77 -3.66 -2.57
C MET A 29 6.88 -5.19 -2.46
N GLY A 30 6.74 -5.91 -3.58
CA GLY A 30 6.79 -7.37 -3.60
C GLY A 30 8.13 -7.95 -3.13
N THR A 31 9.25 -7.31 -3.47
CA THR A 31 10.59 -7.73 -3.01
C THR A 31 10.73 -7.55 -1.50
N MET A 32 10.20 -6.44 -0.96
CA MET A 32 10.19 -6.22 0.49
C MET A 32 9.32 -7.26 1.20
N ILE A 33 8.10 -7.53 0.71
CA ILE A 33 7.19 -8.55 1.26
C ILE A 33 7.85 -9.93 1.30
N GLN A 34 8.56 -10.33 0.23
CA GLN A 34 9.25 -11.63 0.18
C GLN A 34 10.27 -11.80 1.31
N SER A 35 10.91 -10.72 1.76
CA SER A 35 11.92 -10.78 2.84
C SER A 35 11.34 -11.17 4.20
N TYR A 36 10.04 -10.98 4.42
CA TYR A 36 9.36 -11.32 5.67
C TYR A 36 8.98 -12.80 5.77
N GLY A 37 9.00 -13.55 4.66
CA GLY A 37 8.76 -15.00 4.68
C GLY A 37 7.35 -15.40 5.12
N PHE A 38 6.32 -14.63 4.76
CA PHE A 38 4.93 -14.88 5.14
C PHE A 38 4.44 -16.27 4.75
N SER A 39 3.74 -16.91 5.68
CA SER A 39 3.08 -18.18 5.49
C SER A 39 1.64 -17.99 5.00
N GLU A 40 1.01 -19.07 4.52
CA GLU A 40 -0.42 -19.07 4.16
C GLU A 40 -1.32 -18.48 5.27
N LYS A 41 -1.00 -18.76 6.55
CA LYS A 41 -1.78 -18.24 7.69
C LYS A 41 -1.71 -16.72 7.81
N ASP A 42 -0.60 -16.12 7.40
CA ASP A 42 -0.41 -14.67 7.40
C ASP A 42 -1.23 -14.00 6.30
N PHE A 43 -1.33 -14.64 5.13
CA PHE A 43 -2.23 -14.21 4.05
C PHE A 43 -3.70 -14.38 4.44
N GLN A 44 -4.05 -15.44 5.15
CA GLN A 44 -5.42 -15.67 5.60
C GLN A 44 -5.84 -14.71 6.73
N GLY A 45 -4.94 -14.46 7.68
CA GLY A 45 -5.28 -13.79 8.92
C GLY A 45 -6.48 -14.44 9.62
N GLU A 46 -7.18 -13.66 10.45
CA GLU A 46 -8.43 -14.13 11.08
C GLU A 46 -9.63 -14.08 10.12
N ILE A 47 -9.60 -13.16 9.14
CA ILE A 47 -10.75 -12.86 8.26
C ILE A 47 -10.97 -13.97 7.24
N TYR A 48 -9.90 -14.58 6.72
CA TYR A 48 -9.96 -15.57 5.64
C TYR A 48 -9.47 -16.95 6.10
N ARG A 49 -9.48 -17.22 7.41
CA ARG A 49 -8.96 -18.48 8.00
C ARG A 49 -9.59 -19.76 7.44
N ASP A 50 -10.85 -19.68 7.01
CA ASP A 50 -11.63 -20.79 6.49
C ASP A 50 -11.80 -20.71 4.95
N HIS A 51 -11.03 -19.83 4.29
CA HIS A 51 -11.09 -19.67 2.84
C HIS A 51 -10.59 -20.95 2.14
N SER A 52 -11.32 -21.37 1.11
CA SER A 52 -11.13 -22.68 0.49
C SER A 52 -10.01 -22.72 -0.56
N VAL A 53 -9.53 -21.55 -1.00
CA VAL A 53 -8.46 -21.38 -1.98
C VAL A 53 -7.20 -20.88 -1.28
N PRO A 54 -6.00 -21.41 -1.58
CA PRO A 54 -4.76 -20.86 -1.04
C PRO A 54 -4.59 -19.38 -1.42
N LEU A 55 -4.25 -18.54 -0.44
CA LEU A 55 -4.12 -17.08 -0.59
C LEU A 55 -2.66 -16.62 -0.73
N HIS A 56 -1.69 -17.51 -0.51
CA HIS A 56 -0.28 -17.18 -0.68
C HIS A 56 0.01 -16.60 -2.07
N GLY A 57 0.63 -15.42 -2.09
CA GLY A 57 0.94 -14.66 -3.30
C GLY A 57 -0.05 -13.55 -3.64
N ALA A 58 -1.23 -13.52 -2.99
CA ALA A 58 -2.15 -12.39 -3.03
C ALA A 58 -1.62 -11.24 -2.16
N ASN A 59 -0.47 -10.66 -2.53
CA ASN A 59 0.26 -9.69 -1.71
C ASN A 59 -0.58 -8.47 -1.30
N ASP A 60 -1.49 -8.03 -2.16
CA ASP A 60 -2.42 -6.93 -1.91
C ASP A 60 -3.27 -7.19 -0.64
N LEU A 61 -3.60 -8.46 -0.38
CA LEU A 61 -4.38 -8.90 0.80
C LEU A 61 -3.65 -8.62 2.12
N LEU A 62 -2.32 -8.57 2.12
CA LEU A 62 -1.53 -8.27 3.30
C LEU A 62 -1.79 -6.86 3.83
N SER A 63 -2.34 -5.94 3.03
CA SER A 63 -2.83 -4.66 3.54
C SER A 63 -4.05 -4.78 4.46
N VAL A 64 -4.76 -5.92 4.42
CA VAL A 64 -5.87 -6.24 5.31
C VAL A 64 -5.40 -7.11 6.48
N THR A 65 -4.59 -8.14 6.21
CA THR A 65 -4.23 -9.13 7.23
C THR A 65 -2.96 -8.78 8.00
N GLN A 66 -2.01 -8.08 7.37
CA GLN A 66 -0.74 -7.64 7.96
C GLN A 66 -0.48 -6.14 7.74
N PRO A 67 -1.42 -5.25 8.11
CA PRO A 67 -1.34 -3.82 7.80
C PRO A 67 -0.10 -3.13 8.40
N ASP A 68 0.35 -3.58 9.58
CA ASP A 68 1.51 -3.00 10.25
C ASP A 68 2.81 -3.26 9.47
N THR A 69 2.99 -4.46 8.92
CA THR A 69 4.16 -4.75 8.07
C THR A 69 4.13 -3.97 6.76
N ILE A 70 2.97 -3.83 6.12
CA ILE A 70 2.86 -3.01 4.90
C ILE A 70 3.15 -1.54 5.22
N TYR A 71 2.68 -1.03 6.36
CA TYR A 71 3.03 0.29 6.85
C TYR A 71 4.54 0.44 7.05
N GLU A 72 5.21 -0.54 7.69
CA GLU A 72 6.66 -0.53 7.89
C GLU A 72 7.43 -0.48 6.57
N ILE A 73 6.98 -1.19 5.53
CA ILE A 73 7.61 -1.17 4.21
C ILE A 73 7.50 0.23 3.58
N HIS A 74 6.33 0.87 3.64
CA HIS A 74 6.18 2.25 3.16
C HIS A 74 7.09 3.21 3.94
N ARG A 75 7.17 3.05 5.27
CA ARG A 75 8.07 3.84 6.11
C ARG A 75 9.52 3.65 5.71
N ALA A 76 9.96 2.42 5.46
CA ALA A 76 11.33 2.15 5.05
C ALA A 76 11.71 2.89 3.75
N TYR A 77 10.80 2.99 2.77
CA TYR A 77 11.05 3.78 1.56
C TYR A 77 11.07 5.28 1.82
N LEU A 78 10.11 5.79 2.61
CA LEU A 78 10.08 7.21 2.99
C LEU A 78 11.34 7.62 3.77
N ASP A 79 11.77 6.79 4.72
CA ASP A 79 12.98 7.02 5.54
C ASP A 79 14.26 6.91 4.70
N ALA A 80 14.24 6.14 3.61
CA ALA A 80 15.32 6.07 2.63
C ALA A 80 15.34 7.26 1.64
N GLY A 81 14.33 8.14 1.67
CA GLY A 81 14.27 9.37 0.89
C GLY A 81 13.31 9.34 -0.31
N SER A 82 12.39 8.37 -0.40
CA SER A 82 11.31 8.43 -1.37
C SER A 82 10.35 9.59 -1.07
N ASP A 83 9.96 10.31 -2.10
CA ASP A 83 9.00 11.42 -2.04
C ASP A 83 7.56 10.94 -2.32
N ILE A 84 7.44 9.90 -3.11
CA ILE A 84 6.19 9.32 -3.58
C ILE A 84 6.24 7.84 -3.26
N ILE A 85 5.15 7.34 -2.68
CA ILE A 85 4.95 5.90 -2.45
C ILE A 85 3.75 5.41 -3.25
N GLU A 86 3.83 4.17 -3.72
CA GLU A 86 2.71 3.48 -4.33
C GLU A 86 1.86 2.79 -3.25
N THR A 87 0.58 2.54 -3.53
CA THR A 87 -0.25 1.66 -2.70
C THR A 87 0.07 0.19 -3.02
N ASN A 88 -0.08 -0.72 -2.05
CA ASN A 88 0.02 -2.16 -2.26
C ASN A 88 -1.24 -2.72 -2.97
N THR A 89 -1.44 -2.32 -4.23
CA THR A 89 -2.69 -2.56 -4.99
C THR A 89 -2.44 -2.99 -6.44
N PHE A 90 -1.30 -3.61 -6.73
CA PHE A 90 -0.95 -4.02 -8.10
C PHE A 90 -1.95 -5.04 -8.68
N ASN A 91 -2.43 -6.00 -7.88
CA ASN A 91 -3.40 -7.01 -8.27
C ASN A 91 -4.77 -6.83 -7.60
N ALA A 92 -4.99 -5.76 -6.85
CA ALA A 92 -6.24 -5.48 -6.12
C ALA A 92 -7.41 -5.10 -7.06
N GLN A 93 -7.78 -6.00 -7.97
CA GLN A 93 -8.88 -5.84 -8.91
C GLN A 93 -9.55 -7.18 -9.15
N ALA A 94 -10.85 -7.17 -9.42
CA ALA A 94 -11.69 -8.37 -9.41
C ALA A 94 -11.15 -9.53 -10.29
N ILE A 95 -10.62 -9.25 -11.48
CA ILE A 95 -10.11 -10.27 -12.40
C ILE A 95 -8.87 -10.98 -11.84
N SER A 96 -7.93 -10.25 -11.23
CA SER A 96 -6.72 -10.84 -10.64
C SER A 96 -7.05 -11.57 -9.34
N LEU A 97 -8.00 -11.03 -8.57
CA LEU A 97 -8.44 -11.64 -7.32
C LEU A 97 -9.29 -12.89 -7.53
N ALA A 98 -9.80 -13.13 -8.75
CA ALA A 98 -10.53 -14.35 -9.09
C ALA A 98 -9.67 -15.62 -8.98
N ASP A 99 -8.36 -15.52 -9.22
CA ASP A 99 -7.41 -16.63 -9.02
C ASP A 99 -7.39 -17.10 -7.55
N TYR A 100 -7.81 -16.22 -6.64
CA TYR A 100 -7.90 -16.45 -5.20
C TYR A 100 -9.35 -16.57 -4.70
N GLY A 101 -10.36 -16.44 -5.55
CA GLY A 101 -11.77 -16.40 -5.13
C GLY A 101 -12.13 -15.18 -4.25
N LEU A 102 -11.51 -14.03 -4.52
CA LEU A 102 -11.65 -12.78 -3.75
C LEU A 102 -12.14 -11.61 -4.61
N GLU A 103 -12.89 -11.86 -5.69
CA GLU A 103 -13.34 -10.84 -6.64
C GLU A 103 -14.07 -9.67 -5.96
N ASP A 104 -14.93 -9.99 -4.99
CA ASP A 104 -15.74 -9.02 -4.26
C ASP A 104 -14.94 -8.25 -3.18
N GLU A 105 -13.73 -8.69 -2.85
CA GLU A 105 -12.86 -8.03 -1.85
C GLU A 105 -12.02 -6.89 -2.44
N ALA A 106 -12.02 -6.72 -3.77
CA ALA A 106 -11.20 -5.71 -4.46
C ALA A 106 -11.33 -4.31 -3.83
N TYR A 107 -12.57 -3.86 -3.55
CA TYR A 107 -12.79 -2.56 -2.94
C TYR A 107 -12.19 -2.47 -1.53
N ARG A 108 -12.43 -3.48 -0.69
CA ARG A 108 -11.92 -3.51 0.68
C ARG A 108 -10.40 -3.49 0.72
N ILE A 109 -9.76 -4.29 -0.13
CA ILE A 109 -8.31 -4.38 -0.23
C ILE A 109 -7.72 -3.02 -0.63
N ASN A 110 -8.26 -2.37 -1.67
CA ASN A 110 -7.79 -1.04 -2.08
C ASN A 110 -7.94 0.01 -0.98
N MET A 111 -9.08 0.00 -0.27
CA MET A 111 -9.33 0.93 0.82
C MET A 111 -8.33 0.72 1.96
N ALA A 112 -8.06 -0.52 2.34
CA ALA A 112 -7.09 -0.85 3.39
C ALA A 112 -5.67 -0.45 2.97
N ALA A 113 -5.23 -0.83 1.77
CA ALA A 113 -3.91 -0.48 1.24
C ALA A 113 -3.71 1.04 1.15
N THR A 114 -4.72 1.77 0.68
CA THR A 114 -4.68 3.24 0.61
C THR A 114 -4.59 3.88 2.00
N ALA A 115 -5.35 3.36 2.97
CA ALA A 115 -5.31 3.87 4.34
C ALA A 115 -3.93 3.67 4.99
N VAL A 116 -3.32 2.51 4.77
CA VAL A 116 -1.97 2.18 5.27
C VAL A 116 -0.92 3.11 4.66
N ALA A 117 -0.91 3.28 3.33
CA ALA A 117 0.02 4.19 2.66
C ALA A 117 -0.19 5.65 3.09
N ARG A 118 -1.44 6.11 3.20
CA ARG A 118 -1.78 7.47 3.64
C ARG A 118 -1.26 7.75 5.05
N LYS A 119 -1.46 6.82 5.98
CA LYS A 119 -0.92 6.93 7.35
C LYS A 119 0.60 7.11 7.33
N ALA A 120 1.33 6.27 6.58
CA ALA A 120 2.78 6.38 6.47
C ALA A 120 3.23 7.73 5.90
N ALA A 121 2.56 8.21 4.84
CA ALA A 121 2.85 9.49 4.20
C ALA A 121 2.55 10.71 5.09
N ASP A 122 1.44 10.69 5.85
CA ASP A 122 1.09 11.74 6.81
C ASP A 122 2.15 11.86 7.91
N GLU A 123 2.55 10.74 8.50
CA GLU A 123 3.54 10.71 9.56
C GLU A 123 4.94 11.11 9.05
N ALA A 124 5.28 10.77 7.81
CA ALA A 124 6.53 11.22 7.17
C ALA A 124 6.51 12.74 6.96
N THR A 125 5.41 13.29 6.45
CA THR A 125 5.25 14.73 6.25
C THR A 125 5.40 15.51 7.57
N ILE A 126 4.87 14.98 8.68
CA ILE A 126 5.02 15.59 10.01
C ILE A 126 6.49 15.55 10.47
N SER A 127 7.19 14.46 10.19
CA SER A 127 8.58 14.24 10.63
C SER A 127 9.61 15.01 9.78
N THR A 128 9.30 15.23 8.50
CA THR A 128 10.14 15.94 7.52
C THR A 128 9.28 16.94 6.71
N PRO A 129 8.95 18.12 7.28
CA PRO A 129 8.06 19.09 6.62
C PRO A 129 8.68 19.86 5.46
#